data_AF-A0A9J6CIJ1-F1
#
_entry.id   AF-A0A9J6CIJ1-F1
#
_cell.length_a   1.000
_cell.length_b   1.000
_cell.length_c   1.000
_cell.angle_alpha   90.00
_cell.angle_beta   90.00
_cell.angle_gamma   90.00
#
_symmetry.space_group_name_H-M   'P 1'
#
loop_
_entity.id
_entity.type
_entity.pdbx_description
1 polymer ?
#
loop_
_entity_poly.entity_id
_entity_poly.type
_entity_poly.pdbx_seq_one_letter_code
_entity_poly.pdbx_strand_id
1 'polypeptide(L)'
;MNLFLLLKRIVYYQKDKVDEKVQLIVRADTNLGNILLNIILQEGLPTSRLGKNNVMIVCVPTPESKPPPTPVLVRVKTGEEADELLSILEKYKKGAE
;
A
#
# COMPACT_ATOMS: atom_id res chain seq x y z
N MET A 1 -15.22 1.28 14.66
CA MET A 1 -15.48 0.92 13.26
C MET A 1 -14.18 0.36 12.69
N ASN A 2 -14.07 -0.97 12.69
CA ASN A 2 -12.91 -1.71 12.21
C ASN A 2 -12.96 -1.73 10.69
N LEU A 3 -12.00 -1.05 10.03
CA LEU A 3 -11.81 -1.22 8.60
C LEU A 3 -10.69 -2.23 8.38
N PHE A 4 -11.04 -3.50 8.58
CA PHE A 4 -10.23 -4.64 8.20
C PHE A 4 -10.91 -5.24 6.95
N LEU A 5 -10.13 -5.47 5.89
CA LEU A 5 -10.47 -6.07 4.58
C LEU A 5 -10.65 -5.08 3.41
N LEU A 6 -9.73 -5.13 2.46
CA LEU A 6 -9.83 -5.84 1.16
C LEU A 6 -8.57 -5.41 0.37
N LEU A 7 -7.60 -6.29 0.12
CA LEU A 7 -7.55 -7.06 -1.11
C LEU A 7 -6.68 -8.30 -0.85
N LYS A 8 -7.36 -9.45 -0.70
CA LYS A 8 -6.85 -10.83 -0.79
C LYS A 8 -5.49 -11.10 -0.09
N ARG A 9 -5.56 -11.55 1.16
CA ARG A 9 -4.51 -12.18 2.01
C ARG A 9 -3.21 -11.41 2.28
N ILE A 10 -2.83 -10.43 1.47
CA ILE A 10 -1.46 -9.92 1.41
C ILE A 10 -1.36 -8.44 1.81
N VAL A 11 -2.40 -7.63 1.61
CA VAL A 11 -2.37 -6.17 1.85
C VAL A 11 -3.38 -5.75 2.91
N TYR A 12 -2.90 -5.05 3.94
CA TYR A 12 -3.67 -4.54 5.08
C TYR A 12 -3.56 -3.02 5.14
N TYR A 13 -4.65 -2.36 5.55
CA TYR A 13 -4.70 -0.94 5.82
C TYR A 13 -5.01 -0.74 7.30
N GLN A 14 -4.21 0.08 7.99
CA GLN A 14 -4.46 0.47 9.37
C GLN A 14 -4.64 1.99 9.41
N LYS A 15 -5.85 2.45 9.71
CA LYS A 15 -6.12 3.88 9.98
C LYS A 15 -5.77 4.14 11.44
N ASP A 16 -4.80 5.01 11.71
CA ASP A 16 -4.59 5.51 13.05
C ASP A 16 -5.67 6.55 13.37
N LYS A 17 -6.31 6.42 14.53
CA LYS A 17 -7.41 7.29 14.94
C LYS A 17 -6.93 8.60 15.55
N VAL A 18 -5.66 8.66 15.97
CA VAL A 18 -5.11 9.84 16.66
C VAL A 18 -4.60 10.88 15.66
N ASP A 19 -4.04 10.44 14.54
CA ASP A 19 -3.33 11.29 13.58
C ASP A 19 -4.01 11.38 12.19
N GLU A 20 -5.17 10.73 12.00
CA GLU A 20 -5.89 10.56 10.70
C GLU A 20 -5.06 9.90 9.57
N LYS A 21 -3.82 9.53 9.85
CA LYS A 21 -2.90 8.87 8.93
C LYS A 21 -3.34 7.44 8.66
N VAL A 22 -3.23 7.03 7.40
CA VAL A 22 -3.46 5.65 6.99
C VAL A 22 -2.12 4.97 6.74
N GLN A 23 -1.89 3.85 7.38
CA GLN A 23 -0.71 3.00 7.22
C GLN A 23 -1.04 1.83 6.29
N LEU A 24 -0.19 1.62 5.29
CA LEU A 24 -0.21 0.48 4.39
C LEU A 24 0.78 -0.58 4.90
N ILE A 25 0.28 -1.78 5.16
CA ILE A 25 1.09 -2.93 5.57
C ILE A 25 0.90 -4.06 4.57
N VAL A 26 1.98 -4.54 3.98
CA VAL A 26 1.97 -5.73 3.11
C VAL A 26 2.64 -6.88 3.86
N ARG A 27 1.99 -8.05 3.90
CA ARG A 27 2.51 -9.27 4.54
C ARG A 27 2.64 -10.39 3.53
N ALA A 28 3.67 -11.22 3.70
CA ALA A 28 3.81 -12.46 2.95
C ALA A 28 2.65 -13.42 3.28
N ASP A 29 2.10 -14.07 2.26
CA ASP A 29 1.08 -15.13 2.42
C ASP A 29 1.77 -16.45 2.83
N THR A 30 2.37 -16.46 4.01
CA THR A 30 3.01 -17.63 4.61
C THR A 30 2.62 -17.72 6.09
N ASN A 31 2.80 -18.88 6.71
CA ASN A 31 2.46 -19.09 8.13
C ASN A 31 3.20 -18.14 9.08
N LEU A 32 4.37 -17.62 8.68
CA LEU A 32 5.14 -16.64 9.47
C LEU A 32 4.62 -15.20 9.29
N GLY A 33 3.99 -14.90 8.15
CA GLY A 33 3.36 -13.59 7.92
C GLY A 33 4.31 -12.40 7.93
N ASN A 34 5.57 -12.58 7.52
CA ASN A 34 6.59 -11.53 7.49
C ASN A 34 6.07 -10.25 6.80
N ILE A 35 6.32 -9.10 7.42
CA ILE A 35 5.97 -7.79 6.85
C ILE A 35 6.98 -7.47 5.74
N LEU A 36 6.46 -7.27 4.52
CA LEU A 36 7.23 -6.96 3.32
C LEU A 36 7.28 -5.46 3.04
N LEU A 37 6.23 -4.73 3.43
CA LEU A 37 6.14 -3.28 3.27
C LEU A 37 5.37 -2.69 4.45
N ASN A 38 5.88 -1.60 5.00
CA ASN A 38 5.23 -0.86 6.07
C ASN A 38 5.46 0.64 5.86
N ILE A 39 4.47 1.33 5.30
CA ILE A 39 4.59 2.75 4.96
C ILE A 39 3.34 3.53 5.38
N ILE A 40 3.51 4.81 5.67
CA ILE A 40 2.39 5.74 5.88
C ILE A 40 1.99 6.31 4.51
N LEU A 41 0.70 6.25 4.20
CA LEU A 41 0.11 6.90 3.03
C LEU A 41 -0.02 8.40 3.29
N GLN A 42 0.47 9.20 2.33
CA GLN A 42 0.43 10.65 2.34
C GLN A 42 0.21 11.14 0.91
N GLU A 43 -0.33 12.33 0.74
CA GLU A 43 -0.69 12.88 -0.57
C GLU A 43 0.50 12.97 -1.54
N GLY A 44 1.70 13.25 -1.02
CA GLY A 44 2.93 13.33 -1.82
C GLY A 44 3.54 12.00 -2.26
N LEU A 45 2.96 10.84 -1.88
CA LEU A 45 3.48 9.53 -2.32
C LEU A 45 3.15 9.31 -3.80
N PRO A 46 4.11 9.14 -4.71
CA PRO A 46 3.81 8.84 -6.10
C PRO A 46 3.22 7.43 -6.26
N THR A 47 2.06 7.32 -6.90
CA THR A 47 1.47 6.06 -7.37
C THR A 47 1.07 6.13 -8.82
N SER A 48 1.21 5.01 -9.53
CA SER A 48 0.77 4.92 -10.92
C SER A 48 0.55 3.47 -11.34
N ARG A 49 -0.22 3.27 -12.42
CA ARG A 49 -0.31 1.97 -13.09
C ARG A 49 0.95 1.73 -13.89
N LEU A 50 1.45 0.50 -13.85
CA LEU A 50 2.54 0.06 -14.72
C LEU A 50 2.17 -1.26 -15.42
N GLY A 51 1.96 -1.20 -16.73
CA GLY A 51 1.52 -2.35 -17.52
C GLY A 51 0.13 -2.85 -17.14
N LYS A 52 -0.15 -4.14 -17.35
CA LYS A 52 -1.51 -4.69 -17.25
C LYS A 52 -2.02 -4.83 -15.80
N ASN A 53 -1.22 -5.39 -14.89
CA ASN A 53 -1.68 -5.80 -13.55
C ASN A 53 -0.72 -5.38 -12.42
N ASN A 54 0.06 -4.31 -12.61
CA ASN A 54 0.94 -3.78 -11.57
C ASN A 54 0.57 -2.34 -11.18
N VAL A 55 0.77 -2.03 -9.90
CA VAL A 55 0.73 -0.67 -9.35
C VAL A 55 2.11 -0.35 -8.79
N MET A 56 2.69 0.77 -9.21
CA MET A 56 3.95 1.28 -8.70
C MET A 56 3.70 2.23 -7.54
N ILE A 57 4.48 2.08 -6.48
CA ILE A 57 4.51 2.95 -5.31
C ILE A 57 5.97 3.36 -5.09
N VAL A 58 6.27 4.66 -5.11
CA VAL A 58 7.64 5.14 -4.82
C VAL A 58 7.76 5.42 -3.33
N CYS A 59 8.45 4.55 -2.59
CA CYS A 59 8.53 4.65 -1.13
C CYS A 59 9.89 4.22 -0.60
N VAL A 60 10.09 4.40 0.70
CA VAL A 60 11.25 3.87 1.43
C VAL A 60 10.81 2.55 2.07
N PRO A 61 11.21 1.38 1.54
CA PRO A 61 10.66 0.09 1.97
C PRO A 61 11.21 -0.37 3.32
N THR A 62 12.41 0.06 3.72
CA THR A 62 13.02 -0.30 5.01
C THR A 62 13.54 0.95 5.73
N PRO A 63 13.38 1.06 7.06
CA PRO A 63 13.84 2.24 7.80
C PRO A 63 15.37 2.44 7.76
N GLU A 64 16.15 1.39 7.48
CA GLU A 64 17.62 1.45 7.35
C GLU A 64 18.10 1.86 5.94
N SER A 65 17.21 1.90 4.94
CA SER A 65 17.59 2.32 3.59
C SER A 65 17.73 3.85 3.49
N LYS A 66 18.97 4.33 3.66
CA LYS A 66 19.41 5.66 3.18
C LYS A 66 19.50 5.65 1.63
N PRO A 67 19.28 6.77 0.91
CA PRO A 67 18.05 7.53 0.82
C PRO A 67 17.65 7.88 -0.64
N PRO A 68 17.44 6.92 -1.56
CA PRO A 68 16.50 7.19 -2.64
C PRO A 68 15.20 6.41 -2.41
N PRO A 69 14.05 7.11 -2.36
CA PRO A 69 12.75 6.48 -2.56
C PRO A 69 12.83 5.53 -3.75
N THR A 70 12.52 4.26 -3.52
CA THR A 70 12.67 3.20 -4.52
C THR A 70 11.27 2.83 -5.03
N PRO A 71 11.10 2.63 -6.35
CA PRO A 71 9.84 2.13 -6.88
C PRO A 71 9.62 0.67 -6.46
N VAL A 72 8.53 0.46 -5.72
CA VAL A 72 8.01 -0.87 -5.35
C VAL A 72 6.83 -1.19 -6.26
N LEU A 73 6.85 -2.38 -6.88
CA LEU A 73 5.76 -2.86 -7.72
C LEU A 73 4.89 -3.85 -6.95
N VAL A 74 3.61 -3.52 -6.83
CA VAL A 74 2.59 -4.43 -6.31
C VAL A 74 1.88 -5.06 -7.50
N ARG A 75 2.12 -6.35 -7.71
CA ARG A 75 1.47 -7.13 -8.76
C ARG A 75 0.25 -7.85 -8.22
N VAL A 76 -0.88 -7.68 -8.88
CA VAL A 76 -2.13 -8.37 -8.58
C VAL A 76 -2.52 -9.32 -9.72
N LYS A 77 -3.63 -10.06 -9.60
CA LYS A 77 -3.94 -11.12 -10.57
C LYS A 77 -4.49 -10.52 -11.86
N THR A 78 -5.44 -9.59 -11.76
CA THR A 78 -6.15 -9.01 -12.91
C THR A 78 -5.84 -7.53 -13.09
N GLY A 79 -6.20 -6.96 -14.25
CA GLY A 79 -6.07 -5.52 -14.47
C GLY A 79 -7.04 -4.72 -13.61
N GLU A 80 -8.27 -5.21 -13.47
CA GLU A 80 -9.32 -4.62 -12.63
C GLU A 80 -8.91 -4.54 -11.16
N GLU A 81 -8.29 -5.58 -10.61
CA GLU A 81 -7.76 -5.57 -9.24
C GLU A 81 -6.67 -4.48 -9.07
N ALA A 82 -5.93 -4.17 -10.13
CA ALA A 82 -4.88 -3.17 -10.07
C ALA A 82 -5.45 -1.75 -10.14
N ASP A 83 -6.55 -1.58 -10.89
CA ASP A 83 -7.30 -0.33 -10.93
C ASP A 83 -8.01 -0.07 -9.59
N GLU A 84 -8.59 -1.10 -8.98
CA GLU A 84 -9.18 -1.04 -7.63
C GLU A 84 -8.11 -0.72 -6.58
N LEU A 85 -6.96 -1.40 -6.61
CA LEU A 85 -5.85 -1.13 -5.71
C LEU A 85 -5.37 0.33 -5.83
N LEU A 86 -5.19 0.83 -7.05
CA LEU A 86 -4.78 2.22 -7.25
C LEU A 86 -5.83 3.20 -6.72
N SER A 87 -7.11 2.97 -7.02
CA SER A 87 -8.21 3.81 -6.51
C SER A 87 -8.23 3.87 -4.99
N ILE A 88 -8.04 2.74 -4.32
CA ILE A 88 -7.94 2.64 -2.86
C ILE A 88 -6.75 3.45 -2.33
N LEU A 89 -5.57 3.32 -2.96
CA LEU A 89 -4.37 4.06 -2.56
C LEU A 89 -4.57 5.57 -2.72
N GLU A 90 -5.11 6.03 -3.84
CA GLU A 90 -5.39 7.45 -4.08
C GLU A 90 -6.43 8.01 -3.11
N LYS A 91 -7.46 7.22 -2.77
CA LYS A 91 -8.46 7.60 -1.77
C LYS A 91 -7.82 7.83 -0.40
N TYR A 92 -7.01 6.89 0.08
CA TYR A 92 -6.46 6.96 1.43
C TYR A 92 -5.23 7.87 1.58
N LYS A 93 -4.59 8.27 0.47
CA LYS A 93 -3.50 9.26 0.49
C LYS A 93 -3.97 10.68 0.76
N LYS A 94 -5.20 11.02 0.39
CA LYS A 94 -5.79 12.36 0.55
C LYS A 94 -6.34 12.65 1.95
N GLY A 95 -6.12 11.74 2.89
CA GLY A 95 -6.79 11.76 4.19
C GLY A 95 -8.12 11.03 4.10
N ALA A 96 -8.40 10.21 5.11
CA ALA A 96 -9.66 9.50 5.18
C ALA A 96 -10.69 10.39 5.89
N GLU A 97 -11.56 11.06 5.12
CA GLU A 97 -12.84 11.58 5.64
C GLU A 97 -13.60 10.49 6.43
#